data_AF-A0A072NTZ5-F1
#
_entry.id   AF-A0A072NTZ5-F1
#
_cell.length_a   1.000
_cell.length_b   1.000
_cell.length_c   1.000
_cell.angle_alpha   90.00
_cell.angle_beta   90.00
_cell.angle_gamma   90.00
#
_symmetry.space_group_name_H-M   'P 1'
#
loop_
_entity.id
_entity.type
_entity.pdbx_description
1 polymer ?
#
loop_
_entity_poly.entity_id
_entity_poly.type
_entity_poly.pdbx_seq_one_letter_code
_entity_poly.pdbx_strand_id
1 'polypeptide(L)'
;MKNLGTVHRVQFRAVFTTAVLSPMNGRQSPRPKGGYTYAVPFKQLEKLTKVTRNSKGQRVDSYLSVDESLMKQVKSYNLCHWLFLRGECKGCSRGKHSFHQLSDVEFDALWLLARQGSCWKEHRGICDDALCIYSHCG
;
A
#
# COMPACT_ATOMS: atom_id res chain seq x y z
N MET A 1 -59.78 10.98 -16.66
CA MET A 1 -60.28 9.82 -17.41
C MET A 1 -59.11 8.88 -17.70
N LYS A 2 -59.17 7.63 -17.19
CA LYS A 2 -58.49 6.38 -17.66
C LYS A 2 -56.94 6.38 -17.67
N ASN A 3 -56.14 5.39 -17.24
CA ASN A 3 -56.18 4.12 -16.48
C ASN A 3 -54.67 3.79 -16.22
N LEU A 4 -54.22 3.55 -14.99
CA LEU A 4 -53.85 2.25 -14.40
C LEU A 4 -53.03 1.30 -15.31
N GLY A 5 -51.83 0.92 -14.85
CA GLY A 5 -50.96 -0.06 -15.48
C GLY A 5 -49.74 -0.44 -14.64
N THR A 6 -49.97 -0.91 -13.41
CA THR A 6 -48.97 -1.47 -12.50
C THR A 6 -48.47 -2.82 -13.04
N VAL A 7 -47.15 -3.00 -13.21
CA VAL A 7 -46.55 -4.32 -13.44
C VAL A 7 -45.92 -4.81 -12.15
N HIS A 8 -46.69 -5.59 -11.39
CA HIS A 8 -46.18 -6.49 -10.37
C HIS A 8 -45.49 -7.67 -11.06
N ARG A 9 -44.25 -7.98 -10.69
CA ARG A 9 -43.67 -9.31 -10.89
C ARG A 9 -43.28 -9.88 -9.52
N VAL A 10 -43.93 -10.99 -9.20
CA VAL A 10 -43.87 -11.68 -7.91
C VAL A 10 -43.03 -12.96 -8.06
N GLN A 11 -42.28 -13.25 -6.99
CA GLN A 11 -41.72 -14.55 -6.54
C GLN A 11 -40.53 -15.14 -7.33
N PHE A 12 -39.54 -15.79 -6.70
CA PHE A 12 -39.66 -16.81 -5.64
C PHE A 12 -38.63 -16.70 -4.50
N ARG A 13 -39.06 -17.12 -3.31
CA ARG A 13 -38.22 -17.54 -2.18
C ARG A 13 -37.56 -18.90 -2.52
N ALA A 14 -36.26 -19.03 -2.26
CA ALA A 14 -35.59 -20.30 -1.98
C ALA A 14 -34.88 -20.10 -0.64
N VAL A 15 -35.51 -20.53 0.47
CA VAL A 15 -35.24 -21.78 1.20
C VAL A 15 -33.79 -21.85 1.68
N PHE A 16 -33.64 -21.75 3.00
CA PHE A 16 -32.40 -21.92 3.75
C PHE A 16 -31.77 -23.27 3.44
N THR A 17 -30.55 -23.26 2.91
CA THR A 17 -29.63 -24.41 2.94
C THR A 17 -28.54 -24.11 3.96
N THR A 18 -28.62 -24.80 5.11
CA THR A 18 -27.50 -24.99 6.02
C THR A 18 -26.42 -25.81 5.30
N ALA A 19 -25.34 -25.16 4.89
CA ALA A 19 -24.14 -25.83 4.40
C ALA A 19 -22.96 -25.50 5.32
N VAL A 20 -22.71 -26.46 6.23
CA VAL A 20 -21.42 -26.93 6.74
C VAL A 20 -20.25 -25.94 6.66
N LEU A 21 -19.77 -25.52 7.84
CA LEU A 21 -18.47 -24.91 8.03
C LEU A 21 -17.38 -25.83 7.48
N SER A 22 -16.62 -25.33 6.51
CA SER A 22 -15.35 -25.91 6.05
C SER A 22 -14.41 -24.76 5.63
N PRO A 23 -13.09 -24.95 5.79
CA PRO A 23 -12.17 -23.92 6.25
C PRO A 23 -11.87 -22.87 5.18
N MET A 24 -11.43 -21.71 5.66
CA MET A 24 -11.09 -20.53 4.87
C MET A 24 -10.01 -20.81 3.81
N ASN A 25 -10.45 -21.22 2.63
CA ASN A 25 -9.67 -21.07 1.41
C ASN A 25 -9.81 -19.61 0.97
N GLY A 26 -8.79 -18.80 1.27
CA GLY A 26 -8.67 -17.43 0.81
C GLY A 26 -8.79 -17.37 -0.71
N ARG A 27 -9.98 -17.04 -1.21
CA ARG A 27 -10.18 -16.56 -2.57
C ARG A 27 -9.33 -15.31 -2.75
N GLN A 28 -8.16 -15.47 -3.36
CA GLN A 28 -7.45 -14.34 -3.94
C GLN A 28 -8.38 -13.75 -5.00
N SER A 29 -8.86 -12.53 -4.73
CA SER A 29 -9.58 -11.73 -5.72
C SER A 29 -8.77 -11.72 -7.04
N PRO A 30 -9.41 -11.79 -8.21
CA PRO A 30 -8.70 -11.73 -9.49
C PRO A 30 -7.78 -10.51 -9.51
N ARG A 31 -6.48 -10.74 -9.71
CA ARG A 31 -5.52 -9.63 -9.81
C ARG A 31 -5.93 -8.77 -11.01
N PRO A 32 -6.17 -7.47 -10.85
CA PRO A 32 -6.31 -6.59 -12.00
C PRO A 32 -5.04 -6.72 -12.82
N LYS A 33 -5.19 -6.93 -14.14
CA LYS A 33 -4.07 -7.00 -15.10
C LYS A 33 -3.38 -5.64 -15.31
N GLY A 34 -3.72 -4.63 -14.51
CA GLY A 34 -3.14 -3.28 -14.52
C GLY A 34 -2.52 -2.96 -13.17
N GLY A 35 -1.47 -2.13 -13.18
CA GLY A 35 -0.88 -1.60 -11.96
C GLY A 35 -1.88 -0.76 -11.16
N TYR A 36 -1.54 -0.50 -9.90
CA TYR A 36 -2.29 0.39 -9.01
C TYR A 36 -1.62 1.76 -8.98
N THR A 37 -2.43 2.81 -8.94
CA THR A 37 -1.96 4.20 -8.78
C THR A 37 -2.59 4.82 -7.54
N TYR A 38 -1.85 5.71 -6.89
CA TYR A 38 -2.26 6.42 -5.70
C TYR A 38 -1.69 7.84 -5.72
N ALA A 39 -2.52 8.83 -5.43
CA ALA A 39 -2.09 10.22 -5.39
C ALA A 39 -1.36 10.50 -4.08
N VAL A 40 -0.03 10.44 -4.10
CA VAL A 40 0.82 10.84 -2.97
C VAL A 40 0.90 12.37 -2.94
N PRO A 41 0.60 13.03 -1.80
CA PRO A 41 0.83 14.45 -1.63
C PRO A 41 2.26 14.87 -2.01
N PHE A 42 2.40 15.97 -2.76
CA PHE A 42 3.71 16.43 -3.27
C PHE A 42 4.75 16.59 -2.16
N LYS A 43 4.36 17.14 -1.00
CA LYS A 43 5.25 17.32 0.15
C LYS A 43 5.82 15.99 0.66
N GLN A 44 5.05 14.91 0.62
CA GLN A 44 5.50 13.58 1.05
C GLN A 44 6.46 12.98 0.01
N LEU A 45 6.15 13.13 -1.28
CA LEU A 45 7.03 12.68 -2.36
C LEU A 45 8.38 13.41 -2.35
N GLU A 46 8.38 14.71 -2.06
CA GLU A 46 9.59 15.53 -1.93
C GLU A 46 10.56 15.00 -0.85
N LYS A 47 10.05 14.34 0.19
CA LYS A 47 10.90 13.72 1.22
C LYS A 47 11.73 12.57 0.66
N LEU A 48 11.17 11.80 -0.28
CA LEU A 48 11.88 10.69 -0.91
C LEU A 48 12.99 11.20 -1.84
N THR A 49 12.73 12.28 -2.59
CA THR A 49 13.65 12.83 -3.58
C THR A 49 14.83 13.60 -2.97
N LYS A 50 14.74 14.02 -1.71
CA LYS A 50 15.84 14.64 -0.94
C LYS A 50 16.88 13.59 -0.55
N VAL A 51 17.72 13.22 -1.51
CA VAL A 51 18.77 12.21 -1.34
C VAL A 51 20.05 12.84 -0.77
N THR A 52 20.45 12.38 0.41
CA THR A 52 21.78 12.65 0.98
C THR A 52 22.75 11.54 0.60
N ARG A 53 24.01 11.88 0.31
CA ARG A 53 25.07 10.91 0.00
C ARG A 53 26.28 11.08 0.92
N ASN A 54 26.95 9.98 1.27
CA ASN A 54 28.21 9.99 2.01
C ASN A 54 29.40 10.29 1.07
N SER A 55 30.62 10.34 1.62
CA SER A 55 31.85 10.60 0.85
C SER A 55 32.18 9.55 -0.21
N LYS A 56 31.60 8.35 -0.10
CA LYS A 56 31.72 7.26 -1.10
C LYS A 56 30.65 7.36 -2.19
N GLY A 57 29.79 8.38 -2.15
CA GLY A 57 28.67 8.54 -3.06
C GLY A 57 27.47 7.62 -2.78
N GLN A 58 27.48 6.87 -1.67
CA GLN A 58 26.39 6.00 -1.26
C GLN A 58 25.27 6.80 -0.64
N ARG A 59 24.03 6.35 -0.78
CA ARG A 59 22.89 7.04 -0.18
C ARG A 59 22.86 6.82 1.32
N VAL A 60 22.50 7.87 2.05
CA VAL A 60 22.29 7.82 3.50
C VAL A 60 20.84 8.13 3.77
N ASP A 61 20.19 7.25 4.53
CA ASP A 61 18.82 7.44 4.97
C ASP A 61 18.72 8.63 5.95
N SER A 62 17.75 9.51 5.69
CA SER A 62 17.34 10.55 6.63
C SER A 62 16.76 9.94 7.92
N TYR A 63 17.03 10.54 9.07
CA TYR A 63 16.38 10.13 10.32
C TYR A 63 14.87 10.40 10.26
N LEU A 64 14.06 9.42 10.67
CA LEU A 64 12.60 9.55 10.81
C LEU A 64 12.24 9.34 12.28
N SER A 65 11.61 10.35 12.90
CA SER A 65 11.09 10.25 14.25
C SER A 65 9.63 9.81 14.20
N VAL A 66 9.36 8.57 14.60
CA VAL A 66 8.01 7.99 14.57
C VAL A 66 7.76 7.31 15.90
N ASP A 67 6.59 7.56 16.49
CA ASP A 67 6.15 6.88 17.70
C ASP A 67 5.96 5.37 17.47
N GLU A 68 6.39 4.56 18.43
CA GLU A 68 6.36 3.09 18.31
C GLU A 68 4.92 2.55 18.21
N SER A 69 3.96 3.18 18.91
CA SER A 69 2.55 2.77 18.85
C SER A 69 1.96 3.04 17.47
N LEU A 70 2.28 4.20 16.87
CA LEU A 70 1.90 4.53 15.50
C LEU A 70 2.52 3.55 14.49
N MET A 71 3.80 3.19 14.68
CA MET A 71 4.46 2.22 13.81
C MET A 71 3.77 0.85 13.86
N LYS A 72 3.39 0.38 15.06
CA LYS A 72 2.63 -0.88 15.24
C LYS A 72 1.25 -0.80 14.58
N GLN A 73 0.56 0.33 14.74
CA GLN A 73 -0.73 0.58 14.12
C GLN A 73 -0.64 0.54 12.59
N VAL A 74 0.29 1.29 11.99
CA VAL A 74 0.49 1.31 10.52
C VAL A 74 0.91 -0.06 9.99
N LYS A 75 1.75 -0.80 10.73
CA LYS A 75 2.11 -2.18 10.38
C LYS A 75 0.89 -3.11 10.32
N SER A 76 -0.07 -2.93 11.22
CA SER A 76 -1.30 -3.75 11.26
C SER A 76 -2.19 -3.57 10.03
N TYR A 77 -2.10 -2.42 9.35
CA TYR A 77 -2.87 -2.14 8.14
C TYR A 77 -2.42 -3.01 6.95
N ASN A 78 -1.17 -3.48 6.97
CA ASN A 78 -0.56 -4.28 5.90
C ASN A 78 -0.69 -3.57 4.54
N LEU A 79 -0.23 -2.32 4.46
CA LEU A 79 -0.31 -1.50 3.26
C LEU A 79 0.81 -1.84 2.27
N CYS A 80 0.53 -1.70 0.97
CA CYS A 80 1.55 -1.81 -0.06
C CYS A 80 2.51 -0.61 -0.02
N HIS A 81 3.75 -0.83 0.45
CA HIS A 81 4.75 0.24 0.58
C HIS A 81 5.00 0.97 -0.76
N TRP A 82 5.10 0.24 -1.86
CA TRP A 82 5.32 0.83 -3.19
C TRP A 82 4.20 1.79 -3.59
N LEU A 83 2.94 1.35 -3.45
CA LEU A 83 1.80 2.16 -3.82
C LEU A 83 1.70 3.43 -2.97
N PHE A 84 1.77 3.30 -1.65
CA PHE A 84 1.49 4.41 -0.75
C PHE A 84 2.68 5.37 -0.55
N LEU A 85 3.92 4.93 -0.82
CA LEU A 85 5.09 5.81 -0.76
C LEU A 85 5.45 6.41 -2.12
N ARG A 86 5.36 5.64 -3.21
CA ARG A 86 5.75 6.10 -4.56
C ARG A 86 4.58 6.50 -5.45
N GLY A 87 3.35 6.17 -5.06
CA GLY A 87 2.15 6.43 -5.86
C GLY A 87 1.87 5.39 -6.93
N GLU A 88 2.70 4.35 -7.07
CA GLU A 88 2.51 3.30 -8.07
C GLU A 88 2.91 1.91 -7.56
N CYS A 89 2.18 0.90 -8.00
CA CYS A 89 2.52 -0.50 -7.78
C CYS A 89 2.21 -1.32 -9.03
N LYS A 90 3.19 -2.10 -9.51
CA LYS A 90 3.06 -2.92 -10.73
C LYS A 90 2.25 -4.22 -10.53
N GLY A 91 1.50 -4.35 -9.45
CA GLY A 91 0.65 -5.51 -9.16
C GLY A 91 1.30 -6.52 -8.20
N CYS A 92 1.63 -6.10 -6.98
CA CYS A 92 2.07 -7.02 -5.94
C CYS A 92 0.89 -7.79 -5.33
N SER A 93 1.12 -9.03 -4.89
CA SER A 93 0.14 -9.78 -4.09
C SER A 93 0.23 -9.48 -2.60
N ARG A 94 1.21 -8.66 -2.21
CA ARG A 94 1.54 -8.37 -0.81
C ARG A 94 0.96 -7.00 -0.46
N GLY A 95 0.18 -6.97 0.62
CA GLY A 95 -0.42 -5.75 1.15
C GLY A 95 -1.71 -5.32 0.46
N LYS A 96 -2.42 -4.41 1.11
CA LYS A 96 -3.63 -3.76 0.63
C LYS A 96 -3.27 -2.61 -0.30
N HIS A 97 -4.10 -2.39 -1.32
CA HIS A 97 -3.97 -1.29 -2.27
C HIS A 97 -5.09 -0.24 -2.13
N SER A 98 -5.93 -0.38 -1.11
CA SER A 98 -7.02 0.55 -0.82
C SER A 98 -6.88 1.00 0.61
N PHE A 99 -6.67 2.30 0.79
CA PHE A 99 -6.61 2.98 2.09
C PHE A 99 -6.89 4.47 1.85
N HIS A 100 -7.26 5.19 2.92
CA HIS A 100 -7.42 6.63 2.83
C HIS A 100 -6.07 7.33 2.61
N GLN A 101 -6.10 8.65 2.40
CA GLN A 101 -4.87 9.40 2.25
C GLN A 101 -4.04 9.36 3.54
N LEU A 102 -2.77 8.95 3.46
CA LEU A 102 -1.92 8.91 4.65
C LEU A 102 -1.64 10.33 5.15
N SER A 103 -1.73 10.52 6.46
CA SER A 103 -1.14 11.67 7.12
C SER A 103 0.39 11.66 7.02
N ASP A 104 1.04 12.79 7.25
CA ASP A 104 2.51 12.89 7.15
C ASP A 104 3.24 11.95 8.14
N VAL A 105 2.66 11.75 9.33
CA VAL A 105 3.22 10.85 10.34
C VAL A 105 3.01 9.38 9.99
N GLU A 106 1.88 9.02 9.37
CA GLU A 106 1.65 7.66 8.87
C GLU A 106 2.53 7.34 7.67
N PHE A 107 2.76 8.33 6.80
CA PHE A 107 3.71 8.21 5.71
C PHE A 107 5.12 7.90 6.23
N ASP A 108 5.58 8.63 7.25
CA ASP A 108 6.88 8.38 7.88
C ASP A 108 6.95 7.03 8.57
N ALA A 109 5.88 6.63 9.25
CA ALA A 109 5.78 5.31 9.85
C ALA A 109 5.87 4.19 8.80
N LEU A 110 5.15 4.35 7.67
CA LEU A 110 5.18 3.39 6.58
C LEU A 110 6.57 3.36 5.90
N TRP A 111 7.21 4.52 5.74
CA TRP A 111 8.54 4.60 5.17
C TRP A 111 9.59 3.96 6.08
N LEU A 112 9.50 4.18 7.38
CA LEU A 112 10.36 3.52 8.37
C LEU A 112 10.16 2.00 8.38
N LEU A 113 8.92 1.51 8.21
CA LEU A 113 8.64 0.09 8.01
C LEU A 113 9.26 -0.44 6.71
N ALA A 114 9.21 0.32 5.61
CA ALA A 114 9.84 -0.08 4.35
C ALA A 114 11.37 -0.19 4.47
N ARG A 115 11.99 0.70 5.25
CA ARG A 115 13.43 0.67 5.55
C ARG A 115 13.89 -0.53 6.39
N GLN A 116 12.98 -1.32 6.96
CA GLN A 116 13.38 -2.62 7.53
C GLN A 116 13.92 -3.58 6.47
N GLY A 117 13.60 -3.36 5.19
CA GLY A 117 14.24 -4.03 4.07
C GLY A 117 15.44 -3.25 3.55
N SER A 118 16.56 -3.96 3.36
CA SER A 118 17.77 -3.39 2.74
C SER A 118 17.60 -3.18 1.24
N CYS A 119 18.16 -2.09 0.72
CA CYS A 119 18.16 -1.79 -0.70
C CYS A 119 19.07 -2.77 -1.47
N TRP A 120 18.48 -3.59 -2.34
CA TRP A 120 19.21 -4.55 -3.16
C TRP A 120 20.26 -3.92 -4.09
N LYS A 121 19.99 -2.70 -4.59
CA LYS A 121 20.91 -1.99 -5.51
C LYS A 121 22.17 -1.53 -4.77
N GLU A 122 22.04 -1.12 -3.51
CA GLU A 122 23.17 -0.69 -2.68
C GLU A 122 24.16 -1.84 -2.44
N HIS A 123 23.65 -3.07 -2.28
CA HIS A 123 24.53 -4.26 -2.19
C HIS A 123 25.33 -4.55 -3.46
N ARG A 124 24.94 -3.97 -4.61
CA ARG A 124 25.59 -4.18 -5.91
C ARG A 124 26.34 -2.96 -6.41
N GLY A 125 26.37 -1.87 -5.65
CA GLY A 125 26.95 -0.60 -6.05
C GLY A 125 26.16 0.58 -5.52
N ILE A 126 25.96 1.59 -6.35
CA ILE A 126 25.30 2.84 -5.96
C ILE A 126 23.82 2.79 -6.34
N CYS A 127 22.93 3.09 -5.38
CA CYS A 127 21.51 3.24 -5.67
C CYS A 127 21.19 4.65 -6.20
N ASP A 128 20.87 4.79 -7.49
CA ASP A 128 20.50 6.08 -8.12
C ASP A 128 18.99 6.33 -8.22
N ASP A 129 18.16 5.43 -7.70
CA ASP A 129 16.70 5.60 -7.74
C ASP A 129 16.24 6.65 -6.73
N ALA A 130 16.03 7.90 -7.16
CA ALA A 130 15.60 8.99 -6.28
C ALA A 130 14.36 8.66 -5.42
N LEU A 131 13.52 7.70 -5.83
CA LEU A 131 12.32 7.28 -5.10
C LEU A 131 12.49 5.93 -4.37
N CYS A 132 13.73 5.51 -4.09
CA CYS A 132 13.97 4.31 -3.31
C CYS A 132 13.44 4.48 -1.88
N ILE A 133 12.66 3.50 -1.43
CA ILE A 133 11.99 3.46 -0.13
C ILE A 133 12.67 2.53 0.87
N TYR A 134 13.65 1.75 0.42
CA TYR A 134 14.38 0.78 1.23
C TYR A 134 15.58 1.42 1.90
N SER A 135 16.14 0.72 2.89
CA SER A 135 17.26 1.26 3.65
C SER A 135 18.58 1.17 2.89
N HIS A 136 19.40 2.20 3.06
CA HIS A 136 20.78 2.28 2.57
C HIS A 136 21.71 2.43 3.78
N CYS A 137 22.68 1.53 3.89
CA CYS A 137 23.66 1.57 4.98
C CYS A 137 24.58 2.79 4.78
N GLY A 138 24.60 3.68 5.78
CA GLY A 138 25.60 4.72 5.90
C GLY A 138 26.95 4.16 6.34
#